data_AF-A0A939BDX4-F1
#
_entry.id   AF-A0A939BDX4-F1
#
_cell.length_a   1.000
_cell.length_b   1.000
_cell.length_c   1.000
_cell.angle_alpha   90.00
_cell.angle_beta   90.00
_cell.angle_gamma   90.00
#
_symmetry.space_group_name_H-M   'P 1'
#
loop_
_entity.id
_entity.type
_entity.pdbx_description
1 polymer ?
#
loop_
_entity_poly.entity_id
_entity_poly.type
_entity_poly.pdbx_seq_one_letter_code
_entity_poly.pdbx_strand_id
1 'polypeptide(L)'
;MKQRRVTVTIDRPLGSRHPKYPHLIYPVNYGYVEGIMAPDSEEQDVYVLGVEGAVSSVCATVIAVIHREDDIEEKWVAVVDGCTYTQDEIEAAVSFQEQYFVHEIIMLKP
;
A
#
# COMPACT_ATOMS: atom_id res chain seq x y z
N MET A 1 -4.99 14.84 -2.56
CA MET A 1 -3.90 15.14 -1.61
C MET A 1 -2.62 15.45 -2.38
N LYS A 2 -1.56 15.95 -1.71
CA LYS A 2 -0.21 16.05 -2.30
C LYS A 2 0.62 14.85 -1.87
N GLN A 3 1.63 14.51 -2.66
CA GLN A 3 2.62 13.52 -2.27
C GLN A 3 3.28 13.91 -0.95
N ARG A 4 3.59 12.90 -0.14
CA ARG A 4 4.26 13.10 1.15
C ARG A 4 5.11 11.90 1.51
N ARG A 5 6.22 12.17 2.18
CA ARG A 5 7.13 11.14 2.68
C ARG A 5 6.60 10.60 4.01
N VAL A 6 6.60 9.28 4.16
CA VAL A 6 6.16 8.56 5.37
C VAL A 6 7.19 7.49 5.71
N THR A 7 7.25 7.13 6.99
CA THR A 7 7.89 5.89 7.44
C THR A 7 6.79 4.85 7.61
N VAL A 8 6.93 3.73 6.91
CA VAL A 8 5.97 2.62 6.98
C VAL A 8 6.58 1.51 7.85
N THR A 9 5.82 1.03 8.83
CA THR A 9 6.14 -0.18 9.59
C THR A 9 5.50 -1.37 8.88
N ILE A 10 6.29 -2.40 8.54
CA ILE A 10 5.84 -3.53 7.71
C ILE A 10 5.35 -4.68 8.59
N ASP A 11 4.06 -4.98 8.52
CA ASP A 11 3.41 -6.10 9.21
C ASP A 11 3.20 -7.32 8.30
N ARG A 12 3.26 -7.11 6.98
CA ARG A 12 3.13 -8.13 5.92
C ARG A 12 4.28 -7.98 4.93
N PRO A 13 5.46 -8.55 5.25
CA PRO A 13 6.62 -8.45 4.38
C PRO A 13 6.40 -9.14 3.04
N LEU A 14 7.16 -8.73 2.02
CA LEU A 14 7.16 -9.38 0.71
C LEU A 14 7.35 -10.90 0.85
N GLY A 15 6.47 -11.67 0.23
CA GLY A 15 6.43 -13.13 0.27
C GLY A 15 5.69 -13.73 1.46
N SER A 16 5.20 -12.90 2.39
CA SER A 16 4.39 -13.35 3.53
C SER A 16 2.96 -13.75 3.10
N ARG A 17 2.32 -14.57 3.93
CA ARG A 17 0.94 -15.01 3.76
C ARG A 17 0.00 -14.08 4.49
N HIS A 18 -1.18 -13.83 3.92
CA HIS A 18 -2.22 -13.11 4.62
C HIS A 18 -2.65 -13.86 5.91
N PRO A 19 -2.74 -13.20 7.07
CA PRO A 19 -3.06 -13.85 8.35
C PRO A 19 -4.38 -14.65 8.33
N LYS A 20 -5.41 -14.09 7.68
CA LYS A 20 -6.74 -14.71 7.51
C LYS A 20 -6.89 -15.58 6.27
N TYR A 21 -6.05 -15.39 5.24
CA TYR A 21 -6.21 -16.02 3.91
C TYR A 21 -4.88 -16.62 3.44
N PRO A 22 -4.45 -17.78 3.95
CA PRO A 22 -3.08 -18.29 3.75
C PRO A 22 -2.66 -18.56 2.30
N HIS A 23 -3.62 -18.62 1.37
CA HIS A 23 -3.37 -18.76 -0.07
C HIS A 23 -2.99 -17.44 -0.74
N LEU A 24 -3.30 -16.30 -0.12
CA LEU A 24 -2.97 -14.97 -0.59
C LEU A 24 -1.56 -14.62 -0.11
N ILE A 25 -0.63 -14.55 -1.06
CA ILE A 25 0.76 -14.18 -0.83
C ILE A 25 0.94 -12.71 -1.22
N TYR A 26 1.61 -11.93 -0.38
CA TYR A 26 1.93 -10.53 -0.66
C TYR A 26 3.15 -10.44 -1.59
N PRO A 27 3.02 -10.02 -2.86
CA PRO A 27 4.14 -9.85 -3.78
C PRO A 27 4.90 -8.53 -3.54
N VAL A 28 4.40 -7.69 -2.63
CA VAL A 28 4.95 -6.39 -2.24
C VAL A 28 5.01 -6.32 -0.72
N ASN A 29 5.76 -5.36 -0.15
CA ASN A 29 5.68 -5.11 1.28
C ASN A 29 4.38 -4.35 1.58
N TYR A 30 3.71 -4.72 2.66
CA TYR A 30 2.50 -4.08 3.16
C TYR A 30 2.64 -3.80 4.65
N GLY A 31 2.12 -2.66 5.06
CA GLY A 31 2.25 -2.18 6.42
C GLY A 31 1.37 -0.97 6.66
N TYR A 32 1.72 -0.19 7.67
CA TYR A 32 0.94 0.96 8.12
C TYR A 32 1.83 2.14 8.50
N VAL A 33 1.24 3.32 8.62
CA VAL A 33 1.93 4.53 9.13
C VAL A 33 1.56 4.76 10.59
N GLU A 34 2.54 4.60 11.48
CA GLU A 34 2.36 4.78 12.92
C GLU A 34 1.80 6.17 13.27
N GLY A 35 0.77 6.19 14.11
CA GLY A 35 0.14 7.41 14.62
C GLY A 35 -0.77 8.15 13.64
N ILE A 36 -1.02 7.60 12.45
CA ILE A 36 -2.02 8.14 11.51
C ILE A 36 -3.21 7.20 11.45
N MET A 37 -4.30 7.59 12.10
CA MET A 37 -5.51 6.78 12.16
C MET A 37 -6.35 6.93 10.90
N ALA A 38 -6.84 5.80 10.38
CA ALA A 38 -7.79 5.72 9.31
C ALA A 38 -9.24 5.62 9.86
N PRO A 39 -10.28 5.72 8.99
CA PRO A 39 -11.69 5.78 9.44
C PRO A 39 -12.18 4.54 10.19
N ASP A 40 -11.54 3.39 10.00
CA ASP A 40 -11.82 2.13 10.70
C ASP A 40 -11.22 2.05 12.12
N SER A 41 -10.55 3.11 12.57
CA SER A 41 -9.83 3.18 13.85
C SER A 41 -8.58 2.29 13.92
N GLU A 42 -8.05 1.84 12.79
CA GLU A 42 -6.71 1.25 12.66
C GLU A 42 -5.72 2.29 12.10
N GLU A 43 -4.42 1.96 12.12
CA GLU A 43 -3.40 2.82 11.51
C GLU A 43 -3.46 2.71 9.99
N GLN A 44 -3.18 3.82 9.29
CA GLN A 44 -3.36 3.91 7.86
C GLN A 44 -2.51 2.90 7.10
N ASP A 45 -3.17 2.01 6.37
CA ASP A 45 -2.52 0.95 5.60
C ASP A 45 -1.86 1.47 4.32
N VAL A 46 -0.73 0.83 3.96
CA VAL A 46 0.14 1.22 2.84
C VAL A 46 0.71 0.01 2.11
N TYR A 47 0.51 -0.05 0.79
CA TYR A 47 1.31 -0.84 -0.14
C TYR A 47 2.64 -0.13 -0.42
N VAL A 48 3.78 -0.82 -0.29
CA VAL A 48 5.10 -0.26 -0.59
C VAL A 48 5.74 -0.94 -1.81
N LEU A 49 5.96 -0.17 -2.88
CA LEU A 49 6.55 -0.62 -4.13
C LEU A 49 8.01 -0.14 -4.28
N GLY A 50 8.76 -0.81 -5.17
CA GLY A 50 10.16 -0.48 -5.48
C GLY A 50 11.20 -0.97 -4.45
N VAL A 51 10.79 -1.79 -3.48
CA VAL A 51 11.69 -2.39 -2.47
C VAL A 51 12.10 -3.79 -2.90
N GLU A 52 13.40 -4.05 -2.91
CA GLU A 52 13.93 -5.40 -3.10
C GLU A 52 13.86 -6.22 -1.80
N GLY A 53 13.07 -7.29 -1.80
CA GLY A 53 12.96 -8.21 -0.67
C GLY A 53 12.07 -7.74 0.49
N ALA A 54 12.00 -8.58 1.52
CA ALA A 54 11.26 -8.33 2.74
C ALA A 54 12.02 -7.37 3.66
N VAL A 55 11.34 -6.34 4.18
CA VAL A 55 11.90 -5.37 5.14
C VAL A 55 10.97 -5.21 6.33
N SER A 56 11.48 -4.69 7.45
CA SER A 56 10.67 -4.42 8.66
C SER A 56 10.14 -2.99 8.72
N SER A 57 10.82 -2.04 8.07
CA SER A 57 10.40 -0.64 7.97
C SER A 57 11.07 0.02 6.76
N VAL A 58 10.41 1.04 6.19
CA VAL A 58 10.90 1.75 5.00
C VAL A 58 10.37 3.19 4.94
N CYS A 59 11.24 4.12 4.56
CA CYS A 59 10.84 5.48 4.21
C CYS A 59 10.47 5.54 2.72
N ALA A 60 9.25 5.98 2.42
CA ALA A 60 8.72 6.02 1.06
C ALA A 60 7.82 7.25 0.85
N THR A 61 7.58 7.63 -0.41
CA THR A 61 6.67 8.71 -0.78
C THR A 61 5.33 8.12 -1.18
N VAL A 62 4.24 8.56 -0.55
CA VAL A 62 2.87 8.22 -0.96
C VAL A 62 2.57 8.90 -2.29
N ILE A 63 2.28 8.12 -3.33
CA ILE A 63 2.05 8.59 -4.71
C ILE A 63 0.63 8.34 -5.21
N ALA A 64 -0.13 7.46 -4.57
CA ALA A 64 -1.51 7.20 -4.93
C ALA A 64 -2.33 6.78 -3.70
N VAL A 65 -3.65 6.88 -3.86
CA VAL A 65 -4.64 6.37 -2.92
C VAL A 65 -5.53 5.39 -3.69
N ILE A 66 -5.78 4.22 -3.11
CA ILE A 66 -6.76 3.25 -3.55
C ILE A 66 -8.01 3.50 -2.73
N HIS A 67 -9.04 4.04 -3.37
CA HIS A 67 -10.35 4.22 -2.77
C HIS A 67 -11.20 3.00 -3.10
N ARG A 68 -11.63 2.26 -2.07
CA ARG A 68 -12.53 1.12 -2.21
C ARG A 68 -13.96 1.61 -1.96
N GLU A 69 -14.89 1.33 -2.87
CA GLU A 69 -16.30 1.72 -2.74
C GLU A 69 -17.03 0.91 -1.65
N ASP A 70 -16.54 -0.28 -1.36
CA ASP A 70 -17.12 -1.28 -0.46
C ASP A 70 -16.35 -1.43 0.87
N ASP A 71 -15.40 -0.53 1.14
CA ASP A 71 -14.60 -0.48 2.36
C ASP A 71 -14.58 0.95 2.91
N ILE A 72 -14.44 1.12 4.22
CA ILE A 72 -14.41 2.44 4.86
C ILE A 72 -13.00 3.04 4.89
N GLU A 73 -11.97 2.22 4.69
CA GLU A 73 -10.58 2.62 4.73
C GLU A 73 -9.98 2.64 3.32
N GLU A 74 -9.52 3.82 2.91
CA GLU A 74 -8.65 3.97 1.74
C GLU A 74 -7.31 3.29 2.01
N LYS A 75 -6.66 2.76 0.97
CA LYS A 75 -5.29 2.22 1.08
C LYS A 75 -4.31 3.15 0.39
N TRP A 76 -3.15 3.39 0.99
CA TRP A 76 -2.12 4.19 0.33
C TRP A 76 -1.16 3.35 -0.49
N VAL A 77 -0.57 3.96 -1.51
CA VAL A 77 0.54 3.38 -2.27
C VAL A 77 1.73 4.29 -2.13
N ALA A 78 2.82 3.75 -1.59
CA ALA A 78 4.08 4.45 -1.42
C ALA A 78 5.21 3.79 -2.21
N VAL A 79 6.15 4.60 -2.68
CA VAL A 79 7.31 4.15 -3.45
C VAL A 79 8.60 4.70 -2.86
N VAL A 80 9.67 3.90 -2.89
CA VAL A 80 10.99 4.37 -2.48
C VAL A 80 11.57 5.41 -3.45
N ASP A 81 12.54 6.17 -2.96
CA ASP A 81 13.17 7.24 -3.74
C ASP A 81 13.77 6.73 -5.05
N GLY A 82 13.61 7.52 -6.12
CA GLY A 82 14.11 7.19 -7.45
C GLY A 82 13.23 6.24 -8.26
N CYS A 83 12.13 5.74 -7.69
CA CYS A 83 11.13 4.96 -8.40
C CYS A 83 9.93 5.83 -8.81
N THR A 84 9.38 5.52 -9.99
CA THR A 84 8.13 6.09 -10.49
C THR A 84 7.23 4.95 -10.94
N TYR A 85 5.93 5.08 -10.71
CA TYR A 85 4.92 4.12 -11.14
C TYR A 85 3.77 4.87 -11.80
N THR A 86 3.32 4.34 -12.93
CA THR A 86 2.05 4.69 -13.57
C THR A 86 0.89 4.05 -12.81
N GLN A 87 -0.33 4.53 -13.05
CA GLN A 87 -1.54 3.95 -12.46
C GLN A 87 -1.69 2.47 -12.82
N ASP A 88 -1.43 2.08 -14.08
CA ASP A 88 -1.51 0.68 -14.54
C ASP A 88 -0.46 -0.23 -13.86
N GLU A 89 0.74 0.29 -13.60
CA GLU A 89 1.78 -0.46 -12.88
C GLU A 89 1.41 -0.65 -11.40
N ILE A 90 0.76 0.34 -10.78
CA ILE A 90 0.22 0.20 -9.43
C ILE A 90 -0.88 -0.85 -9.42
N GLU A 91 -1.86 -0.73 -10.32
CA GLU A 91 -2.98 -1.67 -10.48
C GLU A 91 -2.46 -3.11 -10.57
N ALA A 92 -1.51 -3.35 -11.47
CA ALA A 92 -0.91 -4.67 -11.64
C ALA A 92 -0.24 -5.18 -10.34
N ALA A 93 0.50 -4.31 -9.63
CA ALA A 93 1.22 -4.67 -8.42
C ALA A 93 0.30 -5.01 -7.23
N VAL A 94 -0.87 -4.37 -7.14
CA VAL A 94 -1.83 -4.55 -6.03
C VAL A 94 -2.97 -5.52 -6.37
N SER A 95 -3.11 -5.91 -7.64
CA SER A 95 -4.18 -6.79 -8.14
C SER A 95 -4.34 -8.11 -7.37
N PHE A 96 -3.27 -8.65 -6.77
CA PHE A 96 -3.33 -9.88 -5.96
C PHE A 96 -4.34 -9.82 -4.81
N GLN A 97 -4.63 -8.61 -4.31
CA GLN A 97 -5.60 -8.35 -3.25
C GLN A 97 -6.74 -7.45 -3.73
N GLU A 98 -6.44 -6.41 -4.50
CA GLU A 98 -7.47 -5.44 -4.92
C GLU A 98 -8.48 -6.02 -5.92
N GLN A 99 -8.18 -7.16 -6.57
CA GLN A 99 -9.16 -7.88 -7.41
C GLN A 99 -10.43 -8.32 -6.66
N TYR A 100 -10.41 -8.32 -5.33
CA TYR A 100 -11.56 -8.70 -4.50
C TYR A 100 -12.41 -7.51 -4.05
N PHE A 101 -12.04 -6.28 -4.43
CA PHE A 101 -12.71 -5.04 -4.04
C PHE A 101 -13.12 -4.23 -5.26
N VAL A 102 -14.20 -3.46 -5.13
CA VAL A 102 -14.54 -2.42 -6.11
C VAL A 102 -13.75 -1.18 -5.75
N HIS A 103 -12.80 -0.78 -6.60
CA HIS A 103 -11.88 0.30 -6.25
C HIS A 103 -11.51 1.20 -7.42
N GLU A 104 -11.02 2.40 -7.09
CA GLU A 104 -10.35 3.31 -8.00
C GLU A 104 -8.97 3.70 -7.45
N ILE A 105 -8.01 3.89 -8.35
CA ILE A 105 -6.67 4.41 -8.01
C ILE A 105 -6.61 5.89 -8.37
N ILE A 106 -6.31 6.73 -7.38
CA ILE A 106 -6.20 8.19 -7.52
C ILE A 106 -4.74 8.59 -7.35
N MET A 107 -4.11 9.01 -8.46
CA MET A 107 -2.72 9.49 -8.46
C MET A 107 -2.59 10.85 -7.76
N LEU A 108 -1.59 10.98 -6.88
CA LEU A 108 -1.29 12.21 -6.16
C LEU A 108 -0.33 13.10 -6.93
N LYS A 109 -0.59 14.40 -6.86
CA LYS A 109 0.30 15.42 -7.43
C LYS A 109 1.55 15.58 -6.55
N PRO A 110 2.75 15.73 -7.14
CA PRO A 110 3.97 16.08 -6.42
C PRO A 110 3.81 17.32 -5.52
#